data_AF-A0A2K6D7K2-F1
#
_entry.id   AF-A0A2K6D7K2-F1
#
_cell.length_a   1.000
_cell.length_b   1.000
_cell.length_c   1.000
_cell.angle_alpha   90.00
_cell.angle_beta   90.00
_cell.angle_gamma   90.00
#
_symmetry.space_group_name_H-M   'P 1'
#
loop_
_entity.id
_entity.type
_entity.pdbx_description
1 polymer ?
#
loop_
_entity_poly.entity_id
_entity_poly.type
_entity_poly.pdbx_seq_one_letter_code
_entity_poly.pdbx_strand_id
1 'polypeptide(L)'
;GQPREPQVYTLPPPREELTKNQVSLTCLIKGFYPSDIAVEWESNGHKLTVDKSRWQQGNVFSCSVMHEALHNHYTQKSLSVSPGK
;
A
#
# COMPACT_ATOMS: atom_id res chain seq x y z
N GLY A 1 9.22 -18.79 16.23
CA GLY A 1 7.80 -18.55 16.56
C GLY A 1 6.92 -19.13 15.47
N GLN A 2 5.62 -19.30 15.70
CA GLN A 2 4.71 -19.77 14.64
C GLN A 2 4.56 -18.67 13.57
N PRO A 3 4.62 -19.01 12.27
CA PRO A 3 4.37 -18.06 11.19
C PRO A 3 3.01 -17.39 11.32
N ARG A 4 2.94 -16.09 11.05
CA ARG A 4 1.71 -15.28 11.11
C ARG A 4 1.55 -14.47 9.85
N GLU A 5 0.36 -14.53 9.29
CA GLU A 5 -0.01 -13.81 8.08
C GLU A 5 0.03 -12.28 8.29
N PRO A 6 0.62 -11.50 7.36
CA PRO A 6 0.58 -10.05 7.41
C PRO A 6 -0.83 -9.50 7.18
N GLN A 7 -1.23 -8.57 8.03
CA GLN A 7 -2.38 -7.72 7.80
C GLN A 7 -1.96 -6.54 6.92
N VAL A 8 -2.58 -6.41 5.74
CA VAL A 8 -2.23 -5.41 4.73
C VAL A 8 -3.36 -4.39 4.57
N TYR A 9 -3.03 -3.11 4.73
CA TYR A 9 -3.97 -1.99 4.56
C TYR A 9 -3.38 -0.95 3.62
N THR A 10 -4.19 -0.42 2.71
CA THR A 10 -3.83 0.73 1.87
C THR A 10 -4.52 1.98 2.38
N LEU A 11 -3.78 3.09 2.49
CA LEU A 11 -4.28 4.35 3.02
C LEU A 11 -4.15 5.46 1.95
N PRO A 12 -5.21 6.28 1.76
CA PRO A 12 -5.18 7.41 0.83
C PRO A 12 -4.24 8.52 1.35
N PRO A 13 -3.96 9.53 0.50
CA PRO A 13 -3.20 10.69 0.94
C PRO A 13 -3.86 11.41 2.12
N PRO A 14 -3.09 11.92 3.08
CA PRO A 14 -3.58 12.86 4.07
C PRO A 14 -4.22 14.08 3.40
N ARG A 15 -5.27 14.64 4.00
CA ARG A 15 -6.02 15.77 3.40
C ARG A 15 -5.13 16.99 3.17
N GLU A 16 -4.14 17.17 4.03
CA GLU A 16 -3.17 18.26 3.99
C GLU A 16 -2.28 18.18 2.74
N GLU A 17 -2.00 16.98 2.24
CA GLU A 17 -1.21 16.77 1.02
C GLU A 17 -1.97 17.07 -0.27
N LEU A 18 -3.31 17.13 -0.24
CA LEU A 18 -4.13 17.43 -1.42
C LEU A 18 -3.91 18.86 -1.95
N THR A 19 -3.32 19.73 -1.14
CA THR A 19 -2.88 21.08 -1.55
C THR A 19 -1.59 21.08 -2.37
N LYS A 20 -0.81 19.99 -2.32
CA LYS A 20 0.48 19.84 -3.02
C LYS A 20 0.31 19.33 -4.45
N ASN A 21 1.40 19.27 -5.21
CA ASN A 21 1.42 18.69 -6.56
C ASN A 21 1.63 17.17 -6.56
N GLN A 22 2.22 16.65 -5.49
CA GLN A 22 2.44 15.22 -5.26
C GLN A 22 1.80 14.81 -3.94
N VAL A 23 1.35 13.56 -3.89
CA VAL A 23 0.67 12.96 -2.76
C VAL A 23 1.30 11.61 -2.42
N SER A 24 1.22 11.21 -1.16
CA SER A 24 1.71 9.92 -0.70
C SER A 24 0.58 8.91 -0.49
N LEU A 25 0.80 7.68 -0.95
CA LEU A 25 -0.05 6.51 -0.68
C LEU A 25 0.73 5.56 0.24
N THR A 26 0.06 4.94 1.21
CA THR A 26 0.74 4.12 2.24
C THR A 26 0.25 2.67 2.22
N CYS A 27 1.16 1.69 2.31
CA CYS A 27 0.83 0.30 2.66
C CYS A 27 1.26 0.05 4.08
N LEU A 28 0.29 -0.10 4.97
CA LEU A 28 0.55 -0.50 6.34
C LEU A 28 0.49 -2.02 6.41
N ILE A 29 1.61 -2.62 6.80
CA ILE A 29 1.76 -4.07 6.97
C ILE A 29 2.12 -4.36 8.42
N LYS A 30 1.33 -5.19 9.11
CA LYS A 30 1.52 -5.49 10.53
C LYS A 30 1.07 -6.90 10.91
N GLY A 31 1.45 -7.36 12.11
CA GLY A 31 0.97 -8.62 12.69
C GLY A 31 1.66 -9.89 12.18
N PHE A 32 2.69 -9.76 11.35
CA PHE A 32 3.37 -10.90 10.72
C PHE A 32 4.56 -11.42 11.54
N TYR A 33 4.95 -12.64 11.25
CA TYR A 33 6.18 -13.28 11.69
C TYR A 33 6.51 -14.44 10.75
N PRO A 34 7.78 -14.71 10.40
CA PRO A 34 8.98 -13.95 10.74
C PRO A 34 8.98 -12.55 10.13
N SER A 35 9.97 -11.72 10.49
CA SER A 35 10.09 -10.33 9.99
C SER A 35 10.51 -10.24 8.53
N ASP A 36 10.95 -11.35 7.92
CA ASP A 36 11.32 -11.40 6.51
C ASP A 36 10.07 -11.28 5.65
N ILE A 37 10.00 -10.19 4.88
CA ILE A 37 8.86 -9.84 4.03
C ILE A 37 9.37 -9.06 2.82
N ALA A 38 8.78 -9.29 1.65
CA ALA A 38 9.02 -8.45 0.47
C ALA A 38 7.77 -7.62 0.17
N VAL A 39 7.98 -6.34 -0.11
CA VAL A 39 6.90 -5.38 -0.37
C VAL A 39 7.23 -4.64 -1.64
N GLU A 40 6.35 -4.74 -2.62
CA GLU A 40 6.46 -4.02 -3.86
C GLU A 40 5.33 -2.99 -3.97
N TRP A 41 5.77 -1.74 -3.98
CA TRP A 41 5.06 -0.62 -4.57
C TRP A 41 5.85 -0.24 -5.83
N GLU A 42 5.25 0.48 -6.77
CA GLU A 42 6.02 1.17 -7.82
C GLU A 42 7.03 2.25 -7.27
N SER A 43 7.33 2.30 -5.96
CA SER A 43 8.46 3.07 -5.41
C SER A 43 8.92 2.60 -4.02
N ASN A 44 10.23 2.42 -3.89
CA ASN A 44 11.12 2.35 -2.71
C ASN A 44 10.48 2.45 -1.30
N GLY A 45 9.87 1.36 -0.82
CA GLY A 45 9.90 1.02 0.60
C GLY A 45 8.76 1.51 1.50
N HIS A 46 7.50 1.36 1.06
CA HIS A 46 6.24 1.46 1.84
C HIS A 46 5.43 2.76 1.71
N LYS A 47 5.98 3.80 1.06
CA LYS A 47 5.24 5.00 0.66
C LYS A 47 5.44 5.26 -0.82
N LEU A 48 4.36 5.22 -1.58
CA LEU A 48 4.37 5.57 -2.99
C LEU A 48 4.02 7.05 -3.14
N THR A 49 4.96 7.86 -3.63
CA THR A 49 4.69 9.26 -4.00
C THR A 49 4.27 9.32 -5.45
N VAL A 50 3.11 9.92 -5.71
CA VAL A 50 2.55 10.05 -7.07
C VAL A 50 2.10 11.47 -7.33
N ASP A 51 2.01 11.84 -8.60
CA ASP A 51 1.40 13.11 -8.97
C ASP A 51 -0.07 13.12 -8.55
N LYS A 52 -0.50 14.23 -7.96
CA LYS A 52 -1.89 14.43 -7.52
C LYS A 52 -2.87 14.24 -8.68
N SER A 53 -2.48 14.63 -9.89
CA SER A 53 -3.28 14.44 -11.10
C SER A 53 -3.59 12.96 -11.36
N ARG A 54 -2.59 12.07 -11.26
CA ARG A 54 -2.78 10.62 -11.43
C ARG A 54 -3.74 10.06 -10.37
N TRP A 55 -3.59 10.49 -9.12
CA TRP A 55 -4.50 10.11 -8.05
C TRP A 55 -5.94 10.57 -8.34
N GLN A 56 -6.13 11.84 -8.70
CA GLN A 56 -7.44 12.44 -8.97
C GLN A 56 -8.12 11.90 -10.24
N GLN A 57 -7.34 11.39 -11.20
CA GLN A 57 -7.86 10.70 -12.39
C GLN A 57 -8.46 9.33 -12.08
N GLY A 58 -8.32 8.83 -10.85
CA GLY A 58 -8.82 7.53 -10.46
C GLY A 58 -7.91 6.37 -10.84
N ASN A 59 -6.62 6.64 -11.06
CA ASN A 59 -5.64 5.57 -11.24
C ASN A 59 -5.66 4.62 -10.04
N VAL A 60 -5.51 3.33 -10.34
CA VAL A 60 -5.43 2.28 -9.34
C VAL A 60 -3.97 2.01 -9.02
N PHE A 61 -3.66 2.00 -7.73
CA PHE A 61 -2.34 1.70 -7.19
C PHE A 61 -2.42 0.43 -6.35
N SER A 62 -1.50 -0.50 -6.53
CA SER A 62 -1.51 -1.79 -5.84
C SER A 62 -0.25 -1.96 -4.99
N CYS A 63 -0.45 -2.33 -3.72
CA CYS A 63 0.59 -2.83 -2.81
C CYS A 63 0.62 -4.35 -2.90
N SER A 64 1.73 -4.90 -3.39
CA SER A 64 1.98 -6.33 -3.47
C SER A 64 2.89 -6.75 -2.31
N VAL A 65 2.52 -7.80 -1.59
CA VAL A 65 3.23 -8.26 -0.38
C VAL A 65 3.51 -9.76 -0.50
N MET A 66 4.76 -10.15 -0.26
CA MET A 66 5.19 -11.56 -0.27
C MET A 66 5.72 -11.96 1.11
N HIS A 67 5.22 -13.08 1.62
CA HIS A 67 5.53 -13.59 2.97
C HIS A 67 5.23 -15.09 3.04
N GLU A 68 6.02 -15.87 3.79
CA GLU A 68 5.87 -17.33 3.90
C GLU A 68 4.53 -17.79 4.47
N ALA A 69 3.87 -16.96 5.29
CA ALA A 69 2.61 -17.29 5.94
C ALA A 69 1.38 -16.95 5.08
N LEU A 70 1.55 -16.33 3.90
CA LEU A 70 0.46 -16.02 2.97
C LEU A 70 0.12 -17.21 2.08
N HIS A 71 -1.15 -17.29 1.67
CA HIS A 71 -1.55 -18.20 0.60
C HIS A 71 -0.78 -17.86 -0.69
N ASN A 72 -0.16 -18.87 -1.32
CA ASN A 72 0.76 -18.71 -2.46
C ASN A 72 1.92 -17.73 -2.20
N HIS A 73 2.26 -17.49 -0.93
CA HIS A 73 3.25 -16.53 -0.47
C HIS A 73 3.00 -15.10 -0.97
N TYR A 74 1.76 -14.73 -1.28
CA TYR A 74 1.44 -13.46 -1.93
C TYR A 74 0.08 -12.91 -1.54
N THR A 75 -0.02 -11.59 -1.41
CA THR A 75 -1.30 -10.87 -1.36
C THR A 75 -1.15 -9.49 -1.98
N GLN A 76 -2.27 -8.94 -2.46
CA GLN A 76 -2.30 -7.60 -3.05
C GLN A 76 -3.48 -6.81 -2.52
N LYS A 77 -3.22 -5.52 -2.22
CA LYS A 77 -4.26 -4.55 -1.88
C LYS A 77 -4.17 -3.36 -2.81
N SER A 78 -5.30 -3.04 -3.44
CA SER A 78 -5.41 -1.89 -4.33
C SER A 78 -6.00 -0.67 -3.62
N LEU A 79 -5.71 0.49 -4.17
CA LEU A 79 -6.18 1.80 -3.71
C LEU A 79 -6.38 2.70 -4.92
N SER A 80 -7.52 3.37 -4.96
CA SER A 80 -7.82 4.44 -5.90
C SER A 80 -8.63 5.50 -5.16
N VAL A 81 -8.82 6.66 -5.78
CA VAL A 81 -9.73 7.66 -5.23
C VAL A 81 -11.13 7.04 -5.16
N SER A 82 -11.69 6.96 -3.96
CA SER A 82 -13.08 6.55 -3.79
C SER A 82 -13.99 7.74 -4.10
N PRO A 83 -14.92 7.64 -5.07
CA PRO A 83 -15.94 8.65 -5.26
C PRO A 83 -16.94 8.53 -4.11
N GLY A 84 -16.71 9.27 -3.02
CA GLY A 84 -17.66 9.32 -1.90
C GLY A 84 -17.02 9.31 -0.51
N LYS A 85 -16.37 10.42 -0.13
CA LYS A 85 -16.61 11.11 1.14
C LYS A 85 -16.10 12.54 1.08
#